data_AF-A0A448ZEV6-F1
#
_entry.id   AF-A0A448ZEV6-F1
#
_cell.length_a   1.000
_cell.length_b   1.000
_cell.length_c   1.000
_cell.angle_alpha   90.00
_cell.angle_beta   90.00
_cell.angle_gamma   90.00
#
_symmetry.space_group_name_H-M   'P 1'
#
loop_
_entity.id
_entity.type
_entity.pdbx_description
1 polymer ?
#
loop_
_entity_poly.entity_id
_entity_poly.type
_entity_poly.pdbx_seq_one_letter_code
_entity_poly.pdbx_strand_id
1 'polypeptide(L)'
;MIGEGMTVWCCTPSLTSCDRQSVSKLLNTFGKAIYVDDEKFVDMSTSISGSGPAYIFMLMEAMIDSGVHMGFSRETATTLVHHTLLGSTLYAMETGEHPAILRNSVTSPAGTTASAIYELEKGGLRPLVNDAIWACYRRSLEMGGHNSSVGPRMIYNMGEKPATTLTTHEIHYMDSDIHTANVPSGEMVDLVDSKENGIGGKRGNNT
;
A
#
# COMPACT_ATOMS: atom_id res chain seq x y z
N MET A 1 16.02 -0.40 -5.96
CA MET A 1 15.05 0.23 -5.04
C MET A 1 14.25 1.24 -5.83
N ILE A 2 12.93 1.34 -5.66
CA ILE A 2 12.05 2.18 -6.50
C ILE A 2 11.82 3.60 -5.96
N GLY A 3 12.34 3.93 -4.76
CA GLY A 3 12.29 5.30 -4.23
C GLY A 3 10.91 5.79 -3.78
N GLU A 4 9.90 4.92 -3.72
CA GLU A 4 8.53 5.27 -3.32
C GLU A 4 8.21 4.87 -1.86
N GLY A 5 9.23 4.86 -1.00
CA GLY A 5 9.06 4.60 0.42
C GLY A 5 8.30 5.71 1.15
N MET A 6 7.62 5.38 2.24
CA MET A 6 7.06 6.35 3.17
C MET A 6 7.72 6.14 4.54
N THR A 7 8.36 7.20 5.05
CA THR A 7 9.00 7.19 6.36
C THR A 7 8.37 8.27 7.24
N VAL A 8 7.91 7.89 8.43
CA VAL A 8 7.57 8.85 9.48
C VAL A 8 8.64 8.76 10.56
N TRP A 9 9.13 9.89 11.02
CA TRP A 9 10.23 9.94 11.97
C TRP A 9 10.09 11.10 12.93
N CYS A 10 10.60 10.90 14.15
CA CYS A 10 10.73 11.92 15.18
C CYS A 10 12.19 11.98 15.62
N CYS A 11 12.54 12.97 16.45
CA CYS A 11 13.84 13.04 17.08
C CYS A 11 13.74 13.62 18.48
N THR A 12 14.73 13.30 19.32
CA THR A 12 14.85 13.92 20.64
C THR A 12 15.07 15.43 20.54
N PRO A 13 14.63 16.23 21.54
CA PRO A 13 14.86 17.68 21.55
C PRO A 13 16.32 18.10 21.47
N SER A 14 17.25 17.22 21.85
CA SER A 14 18.70 17.45 21.82
C SER A 14 19.28 17.55 20.40
N LEU A 15 18.52 17.18 19.36
CA LEU A 15 19.00 17.20 17.98
C LEU A 15 19.00 18.63 17.40
N THR A 16 20.13 19.08 16.87
CA THR A 16 20.25 20.42 16.28
C THR A 16 19.38 20.56 15.03
N SER A 17 19.11 21.81 14.60
CA SER A 17 18.40 22.05 13.34
C SER A 17 19.19 21.59 12.12
N CYS A 18 20.52 21.70 12.15
CA CYS A 18 21.41 21.25 11.08
C CYS A 18 21.34 19.72 10.93
N ASP A 19 21.44 18.99 12.05
CA ASP A 19 21.37 17.52 12.05
C ASP A 19 20.00 17.04 11.58
N ARG A 20 18.92 17.69 12.04
CA ARG A 20 17.56 17.40 11.56
C ARG A 20 17.43 17.55 10.05
N GLN A 21 18.01 18.59 9.45
CA GLN A 21 17.99 18.77 8.00
C GLN A 21 18.78 17.68 7.27
N SER A 22 19.93 17.28 7.81
CA SER A 22 20.75 16.19 7.25
C SER A 22 20.01 14.86 7.29
N VAL A 23 19.37 14.51 8.42
CA VAL A 23 18.54 13.30 8.56
C VAL A 23 17.36 13.35 7.59
N SER A 24 16.66 14.49 7.53
CA SER A 24 15.54 14.66 6.60
C SER A 24 15.96 14.43 5.15
N LYS A 25 17.09 15.01 4.71
CA LYS A 25 17.61 14.81 3.35
C LYS A 25 17.95 13.35 3.08
N LEU A 26 18.57 12.66 4.04
CA LEU A 26 18.90 11.24 3.92
C LEU A 26 17.64 10.39 3.78
N LEU A 27 16.66 10.56 4.67
CA LEU A 27 15.42 9.79 4.63
C LEU A 27 14.64 10.03 3.33
N ASN A 28 14.68 11.27 2.81
CA ASN A 28 14.04 11.58 1.54
C ASN A 28 14.69 10.93 0.30
N THR A 29 15.87 10.30 0.44
CA THR A 29 16.47 9.51 -0.67
C THR A 29 15.79 8.15 -0.86
N PHE A 30 15.06 7.66 0.14
CA PHE A 30 14.34 6.38 0.10
C PHE A 30 12.86 6.55 -0.32
N GLY A 31 12.40 7.80 -0.42
CA GLY A 31 11.02 8.18 -0.72
C GLY A 31 10.58 9.38 0.11
N LYS A 32 9.29 9.53 0.40
CA LYS A 32 8.80 10.67 1.16
C LYS A 32 9.03 10.47 2.66
N ALA A 33 9.64 11.46 3.31
CA ALA A 33 9.79 11.47 4.77
C ALA A 33 8.91 12.56 5.42
N ILE A 34 8.20 12.20 6.49
CA ILE A 34 7.37 13.10 7.30
C ILE A 34 7.95 13.17 8.70
N TYR A 35 8.35 14.38 9.12
CA TYR A 35 8.76 14.64 10.49
C TYR A 35 7.53 14.87 11.37
N VAL A 36 7.53 14.28 12.55
CA VAL A 36 6.49 14.43 13.58
C VAL A 36 7.13 14.73 14.93
N ASP A 37 6.46 15.55 15.74
CA ASP A 37 6.98 15.96 17.05
C ASP A 37 6.73 14.94 18.17
N ASP A 38 5.74 14.06 17.99
CA ASP A 38 5.36 13.05 18.98
C ASP A 38 5.64 11.65 18.42
N GLU A 39 6.43 10.89 19.17
CA GLU A 39 6.86 9.53 18.83
C GLU A 39 5.66 8.59 18.62
N LYS A 40 4.51 8.84 19.26
CA LYS A 40 3.29 8.04 19.03
C LYS A 40 2.86 8.00 17.56
N PHE A 41 3.17 9.05 16.79
CA PHE A 41 2.83 9.09 15.36
C PHE A 41 3.72 8.15 14.54
N VAL A 42 4.89 7.78 15.04
CA VAL A 42 5.75 6.75 14.43
C VAL A 42 5.07 5.39 14.55
N ASP A 43 4.63 4.98 15.74
CA ASP A 43 3.89 3.72 15.93
C ASP A 43 2.59 3.68 15.10
N MET A 44 1.84 4.79 15.07
CA MET A 44 0.64 4.90 14.24
C MET A 44 0.98 4.73 12.75
N SER A 45 2.07 5.37 12.29
CA SER A 45 2.50 5.24 10.89
C SER A 45 2.90 3.82 10.52
N THR A 46 3.53 3.07 11.44
CA THR A 46 3.89 1.67 11.22
C THR A 46 2.65 0.85 10.85
N SER A 47 1.52 1.10 11.53
CA SER A 47 0.27 0.38 11.25
C SER A 47 -0.33 0.66 9.87
N ILE A 48 0.04 1.78 9.25
CA ILE A 48 -0.47 2.23 7.94
C ILE A 48 0.53 1.98 6.82
N SER A 49 1.76 2.52 6.93
CA SER A 49 2.77 2.48 5.88
C SER A 49 3.89 1.44 6.12
N GLY A 50 4.19 1.10 7.37
CA GLY A 50 5.17 0.06 7.68
C GLY A 50 4.67 -1.33 7.29
N SER A 51 3.48 -1.69 7.78
CA SER A 51 2.77 -2.93 7.43
C SER A 51 1.92 -2.80 6.16
N GLY A 52 1.70 -1.58 5.68
CA GLY A 52 0.88 -1.25 4.51
C GLY A 52 1.15 -2.11 3.26
N PRO A 53 2.40 -2.30 2.83
CA PRO A 53 2.72 -3.12 1.67
C PRO A 53 2.17 -4.54 1.76
N ALA A 54 2.16 -5.16 2.95
CA ALA A 54 1.62 -6.50 3.14
C ALA A 54 0.11 -6.55 2.86
N TYR A 55 -0.65 -5.52 3.27
CA TYR A 55 -2.08 -5.44 2.99
C TYR A 55 -2.35 -5.31 1.49
N ILE A 56 -1.52 -4.53 0.80
CA ILE A 56 -1.62 -4.34 -0.65
C ILE A 56 -1.24 -5.63 -1.40
N PHE A 57 -0.19 -6.34 -0.98
CA PHE A 57 0.19 -7.62 -1.59
C PHE A 57 -0.89 -8.69 -1.39
N MET A 58 -1.52 -8.74 -0.21
CA MET A 58 -2.66 -9.64 0.03
C MET A 58 -3.86 -9.30 -0.86
N LEU A 59 -4.15 -8.01 -1.07
CA LEU A 59 -5.19 -7.58 -2.03
C LEU A 59 -4.83 -7.96 -3.47
N MET A 60 -3.58 -7.76 -3.87
CA MET A 60 -3.08 -8.15 -5.19
C MET A 60 -3.26 -9.65 -5.42
N GLU A 61 -2.83 -10.47 -4.47
CA GLU A 61 -2.97 -11.93 -4.52
C GLU A 61 -4.43 -12.34 -4.74
N ALA A 62 -5.35 -11.83 -3.92
CA ALA A 62 -6.78 -12.14 -4.02
C ALA A 62 -7.39 -11.72 -5.38
N MET A 63 -6.98 -10.56 -5.92
CA MET A 63 -7.43 -10.10 -7.24
C MET A 63 -6.87 -10.97 -8.37
N ILE A 64 -5.59 -11.34 -8.30
CA ILE A 64 -4.92 -12.20 -9.29
C ILE A 64 -5.58 -13.57 -9.29
N ASP A 65 -5.80 -14.17 -8.12
CA ASP A 65 -6.48 -15.45 -8.00
C ASP A 65 -7.88 -15.41 -8.58
N SER A 66 -8.64 -14.34 -8.32
CA SER A 66 -9.96 -14.16 -8.92
C SER A 66 -9.89 -14.11 -10.45
N GLY A 67 -8.92 -13.38 -11.02
CA GLY A 67 -8.69 -13.34 -12.47
C GLY A 67 -8.36 -14.71 -13.07
N VAL A 68 -7.53 -15.49 -12.38
CA VAL A 68 -7.20 -16.87 -12.79
C VAL A 68 -8.44 -17.77 -12.74
N HIS A 69 -9.27 -17.66 -11.70
CA HIS A 69 -10.52 -18.42 -11.60
C HIS A 69 -11.52 -18.08 -12.71
N MET A 70 -11.47 -16.86 -13.24
CA MET A 70 -12.27 -16.43 -14.40
C MET A 70 -11.70 -16.91 -15.75
N GLY A 71 -10.50 -17.52 -15.76
CA GLY A 71 -9.88 -18.13 -16.94
C GLY A 71 -8.71 -17.34 -17.53
N PHE A 72 -8.23 -16.27 -16.90
CA PHE A 72 -6.98 -15.63 -17.33
C PHE A 72 -5.77 -16.50 -16.97
N SER A 73 -4.68 -16.38 -17.74
CA SER A 73 -3.39 -16.86 -17.27
C SER A 73 -2.96 -16.06 -16.04
N ARG A 74 -2.14 -16.67 -15.18
CA ARG A 74 -1.55 -16.00 -14.01
C ARG A 74 -0.84 -14.71 -14.42
N GLU A 75 -0.04 -14.76 -15.47
CA GLU A 75 0.72 -13.61 -16.00
C GLU A 75 -0.20 -12.45 -16.43
N THR A 76 -1.26 -12.73 -17.18
CA THR A 76 -2.23 -11.70 -17.60
C THR A 76 -2.95 -11.12 -16.40
N ALA A 77 -3.43 -11.95 -15.45
CA ALA A 77 -4.09 -11.48 -14.24
C ALA A 77 -3.15 -10.59 -13.39
N THR A 78 -1.90 -10.99 -13.21
CA THR A 78 -0.86 -10.20 -12.52
C THR A 78 -0.66 -8.85 -13.19
N THR A 79 -0.53 -8.82 -14.52
CA THR A 79 -0.35 -7.57 -15.28
C THR A 79 -1.53 -6.62 -15.09
N LEU A 80 -2.76 -7.15 -15.19
CA LEU A 80 -3.99 -6.37 -14.98
C LEU A 80 -4.02 -5.75 -13.58
N VAL A 81 -3.72 -6.53 -12.56
CA VAL A 81 -3.75 -6.09 -11.16
C VAL A 81 -2.68 -5.04 -10.86
N HIS A 82 -1.44 -5.25 -11.32
CA HIS A 82 -0.36 -4.28 -11.14
C HIS A 82 -0.72 -2.91 -11.72
N HIS A 83 -1.18 -2.87 -12.98
CA HIS A 83 -1.56 -1.60 -13.62
C HIS A 83 -2.82 -0.97 -13.01
N THR A 84 -3.78 -1.78 -12.56
CA THR A 84 -4.99 -1.27 -11.89
C THR A 84 -4.65 -0.54 -10.59
N LEU A 85 -3.79 -1.13 -9.76
CA LEU A 85 -3.39 -0.52 -8.49
C LEU A 85 -2.49 0.70 -8.73
N LEU A 86 -1.48 0.59 -9.58
CA LEU A 86 -0.59 1.71 -9.92
C LEU A 86 -1.37 2.91 -10.46
N GLY A 87 -2.21 2.69 -11.47
CA GLY A 87 -2.99 3.74 -12.12
C GLY A 87 -3.99 4.41 -11.17
N SER A 88 -4.66 3.61 -10.33
CA SER A 88 -5.61 4.15 -9.34
C SER A 88 -4.92 5.03 -8.30
N THR A 89 -3.75 4.61 -7.82
CA THR A 89 -2.97 5.39 -6.84
C THR A 89 -2.42 6.66 -7.46
N LEU A 90 -1.83 6.60 -8.67
CA LEU A 90 -1.32 7.77 -9.37
C LEU A 90 -2.43 8.79 -9.66
N TYR A 91 -3.59 8.34 -10.15
CA TYR A 91 -4.72 9.22 -10.43
C TYR A 91 -5.27 9.89 -9.17
N ALA A 92 -5.33 9.17 -8.05
CA ALA A 92 -5.73 9.75 -6.77
C ALA A 92 -4.73 10.80 -6.27
N MET A 93 -3.43 10.57 -6.45
CA MET A 93 -2.37 11.52 -6.08
C MET A 93 -2.38 12.76 -6.96
N GLU A 94 -2.57 12.60 -8.27
CA GLU A 94 -2.57 13.70 -9.24
C GLU A 94 -3.77 14.62 -9.07
N THR A 95 -4.96 14.05 -8.87
CA THR A 95 -6.20 14.84 -8.70
C THR A 95 -6.32 15.45 -7.30
N GLY A 96 -5.79 14.78 -6.28
CA GLY A 96 -5.98 15.15 -4.88
C GLY A 96 -7.45 15.04 -4.42
N GLU A 97 -8.32 14.43 -5.22
CA GLU A 97 -9.72 14.26 -4.88
C GLU A 97 -9.92 13.22 -3.78
N HIS A 98 -10.99 13.38 -3.02
CA HIS A 98 -11.34 12.40 -1.99
C HIS A 98 -11.63 11.02 -2.64
N PRO A 99 -11.10 9.90 -2.11
CA PRO A 99 -11.27 8.58 -2.74
C PRO A 99 -12.72 8.14 -2.96
N ALA A 100 -13.67 8.65 -2.17
CA ALA A 100 -15.09 8.39 -2.40
C ALA A 100 -15.62 9.02 -3.71
N ILE A 101 -15.10 10.19 -4.10
CA ILE A 101 -15.45 10.85 -5.37
C ILE A 101 -14.89 10.04 -6.54
N LEU A 102 -13.61 9.67 -6.46
CA LEU A 102 -12.93 8.84 -7.46
C LEU A 102 -13.62 7.48 -7.64
N ARG A 103 -14.00 6.82 -6.54
CA ARG A 103 -14.77 5.56 -6.62
C ARG A 103 -16.12 5.76 -7.30
N ASN A 104 -16.82 6.86 -6.99
CA ASN A 104 -18.13 7.15 -7.58
C ASN A 104 -18.01 7.47 -9.08
N SER A 105 -16.96 8.15 -9.53
CA SER A 105 -16.78 8.51 -10.95
C SER A 105 -16.59 7.29 -11.87
N VAL A 106 -16.09 6.18 -11.34
CA VAL A 106 -15.95 4.89 -12.05
C VAL A 106 -17.10 3.90 -11.79
N THR A 107 -18.16 4.35 -11.12
CA THR A 107 -19.32 3.52 -10.76
C THR A 107 -20.57 3.98 -11.51
N SER A 108 -20.89 3.30 -12.61
CA SER A 108 -22.16 3.52 -13.31
C SER A 108 -23.34 2.89 -12.54
N PRO A 109 -24.53 3.52 -12.53
CA PRO A 109 -25.73 2.93 -11.94
C PRO A 109 -26.04 1.55 -12.54
N ALA A 110 -26.30 0.57 -11.67
CA ALA A 110 -26.54 -0.83 -12.05
C ALA A 110 -25.40 -1.49 -12.88
N GLY A 111 -24.20 -0.90 -12.90
CA GLY A 111 -23.04 -1.43 -13.61
C GLY A 111 -22.33 -2.56 -12.86
N THR A 112 -21.28 -3.09 -13.51
CA THR A 112 -20.40 -4.12 -12.95
C THR A 112 -19.70 -3.64 -11.68
N THR A 113 -19.16 -2.42 -11.68
CA THR A 113 -18.51 -1.82 -10.51
C THR A 113 -19.46 -1.67 -9.32
N ALA A 114 -20.71 -1.27 -9.57
CA ALA A 114 -21.72 -1.12 -8.52
C ALA A 114 -22.01 -2.47 -7.84
N SER A 115 -22.10 -3.55 -8.64
CA SER A 115 -22.31 -4.91 -8.13
C SER A 115 -21.12 -5.41 -7.30
N ALA A 116 -19.89 -5.13 -7.75
CA ALA A 116 -18.68 -5.49 -7.00
C ALA A 116 -18.57 -4.72 -5.67
N ILE A 117 -18.81 -3.40 -5.68
CA ILE A 117 -18.79 -2.57 -4.47
C ILE A 117 -19.84 -3.06 -3.46
N TYR A 118 -21.02 -3.47 -3.93
CA TYR A 118 -22.04 -4.03 -3.05
C TYR A 118 -21.54 -5.26 -2.28
N GLU A 119 -20.90 -6.23 -2.95
CA GLU A 119 -20.35 -7.41 -2.26
C GLU A 119 -19.16 -7.05 -1.35
N LEU A 120 -18.32 -6.08 -1.71
CA LEU A 120 -17.23 -5.59 -0.83
C LEU A 120 -17.76 -4.96 0.46
N GLU A 121 -18.82 -4.14 0.37
CA GLU A 121 -19.44 -3.52 1.54
C GLU A 121 -20.20 -4.55 2.39
N LYS A 122 -20.91 -5.49 1.75
CA LYS A 122 -21.58 -6.61 2.42
C LYS A 122 -20.58 -7.54 3.15
N GLY A 123 -19.40 -7.74 2.58
CA GLY A 123 -18.29 -8.46 3.20
C GLY A 123 -17.61 -7.68 4.35
N GLY A 124 -17.99 -6.42 4.58
CA GLY A 124 -17.43 -5.62 5.67
C GLY A 124 -15.98 -5.19 5.43
N LEU A 125 -15.61 -4.86 4.19
CA LEU A 125 -14.24 -4.47 3.87
C LEU A 125 -13.72 -3.31 4.75
N ARG A 126 -14.53 -2.27 4.96
CA ARG A 126 -14.14 -1.10 5.78
C ARG A 126 -13.86 -1.48 7.25
N PRO A 127 -14.79 -2.12 7.98
CA PRO A 127 -14.51 -2.52 9.35
C PRO A 127 -13.36 -3.53 9.44
N LEU A 128 -13.18 -4.41 8.46
CA LEU A 128 -12.06 -5.35 8.42
C LEU A 128 -10.70 -4.64 8.31
N VAL A 129 -10.56 -3.71 7.36
CA VAL A 129 -9.33 -2.92 7.19
C VAL A 129 -9.05 -2.09 8.46
N ASN A 130 -10.08 -1.48 9.04
CA ASN A 130 -9.94 -0.74 10.29
C ASN A 130 -9.40 -1.62 11.43
N ASP A 131 -9.94 -2.83 11.60
CA ASP A 131 -9.47 -3.76 12.63
C ASP A 131 -8.04 -4.21 12.42
N ALA A 132 -7.66 -4.51 11.17
CA ALA A 132 -6.30 -4.92 10.84
C ALA A 132 -5.29 -3.83 11.22
N ILE A 133 -5.58 -2.57 10.90
CA ILE A 133 -4.74 -1.42 11.24
C ILE A 133 -4.65 -1.24 12.76
N TRP A 134 -5.78 -1.27 13.48
CA TRP A 134 -5.77 -1.15 14.94
C TRP A 134 -5.06 -2.31 15.63
N ALA A 135 -5.21 -3.54 15.12
CA ALA A 135 -4.48 -4.70 15.62
C ALA A 135 -2.97 -4.53 15.43
N CYS A 136 -2.53 -4.07 14.25
CA CYS A 136 -1.13 -3.76 14.00
C CYS A 136 -0.60 -2.66 14.93
N TYR A 137 -1.36 -1.59 15.15
CA TYR A 137 -0.95 -0.49 16.02
C TYR A 137 -0.81 -0.95 17.48
N ARG A 138 -1.78 -1.70 18.01
CA ARG A 138 -1.69 -2.29 19.36
C ARG A 138 -0.45 -3.16 19.50
N ARG A 139 -0.16 -3.97 18.48
CA ARG A 139 1.04 -4.82 18.49
C ARG A 139 2.33 -4.01 18.49
N SER A 140 2.39 -2.89 17.75
CA SER A 140 3.53 -1.95 17.79
C SER A 140 3.75 -1.44 19.21
N LEU A 141 2.69 -1.00 19.88
CA LEU A 141 2.75 -0.50 21.26
C LEU A 141 3.21 -1.58 22.24
N GLU A 142 2.69 -2.81 22.14
CA GLU A 142 3.13 -3.93 22.99
C GLU A 142 4.62 -4.21 22.82
N MET A 143 5.12 -4.21 21.59
CA MET A 143 6.54 -4.44 21.29
C MET A 143 7.42 -3.30 21.80
N GLY A 144 6.91 -2.06 21.81
CA GLY A 144 7.56 -0.90 22.42
C GLY A 144 7.44 -0.83 23.95
N GLY A 145 6.71 -1.74 24.59
CA GLY A 145 6.48 -1.70 26.04
C GLY A 145 5.51 -0.60 26.49
N HIS A 146 4.66 -0.11 25.59
CA HIS A 146 3.65 0.92 25.83
C HIS A 146 2.27 0.32 26.12
N ASN A 147 1.35 1.13 26.65
CA ASN A 147 -0.03 0.73 26.85
C ASN A 147 -0.74 0.56 25.50
N SER A 148 -1.14 -0.68 25.17
CA SER A 148 -1.83 -1.04 23.93
C SER A 148 -3.36 -1.00 24.01
N SER A 149 -3.92 -0.45 25.09
CA SER A 149 -5.38 -0.33 25.29
C SER A 149 -5.96 0.85 24.47
N VAL A 150 -5.92 0.74 23.15
CA VAL A 150 -6.31 1.80 22.20
C VAL A 150 -7.22 1.29 21.08
N GLY A 151 -8.11 2.16 20.60
CA GLY A 151 -8.96 1.93 19.42
C GLY A 151 -10.38 1.44 19.72
N PRO A 152 -11.23 1.34 18.68
CA PRO A 152 -12.59 0.81 18.78
C PRO A 152 -12.59 -0.71 19.03
N ARG A 153 -13.67 -1.22 19.66
CA ARG A 153 -13.85 -2.60 20.17
C ARG A 153 -13.03 -2.95 21.42
N MET A 154 -13.07 -2.06 22.42
CA MET A 154 -12.67 -2.31 23.81
C MET A 154 -13.62 -3.29 24.55
N ILE A 155 -13.94 -4.43 23.93
CA ILE A 155 -14.55 -5.58 24.62
C ILE A 155 -13.60 -6.76 24.43
N TYR A 156 -12.38 -6.63 24.92
CA TYR A 156 -11.63 -7.77 25.40
C TYR A 156 -11.67 -7.68 26.92
N ASN A 157 -12.62 -8.37 27.52
CA ASN A 157 -12.64 -8.57 28.96
C ASN A 157 -11.30 -9.17 29.36
N MET A 158 -10.48 -8.40 30.08
CA MET A 158 -9.32 -8.94 30.80
C MET A 158 -9.83 -10.00 31.79
N GLY A 159 -9.90 -11.25 31.36
CA GLY A 159 -10.45 -12.34 32.14
C GLY A 159 -10.76 -13.60 31.34
N GLU A 160 -11.08 -13.48 30.05
CA GLU A 160 -11.20 -14.65 29.18
C GLU A 160 -9.88 -14.88 28.45
N LYS A 161 -9.22 -16.01 28.77
CA LYS A 161 -8.16 -16.54 27.91
C LYS A 161 -8.72 -16.64 26.49
N PRO A 162 -7.97 -16.26 25.44
CA PRO A 162 -8.40 -16.54 24.08
C PRO A 162 -8.75 -18.01 24.01
N ALA A 163 -9.91 -18.33 23.44
CA ALA A 163 -10.28 -19.71 23.17
C ALA A 163 -9.11 -20.35 22.43
N THR A 164 -8.35 -21.16 23.15
CA THR A 164 -7.28 -21.98 22.64
C THR A 164 -7.86 -22.81 21.52
N THR A 165 -7.50 -22.51 20.27
CA THR A 165 -6.88 -23.42 19.30
C THR A 165 -7.03 -22.82 17.90
N LEU A 166 -6.10 -21.96 17.52
CA LEU A 166 -5.41 -22.12 16.25
C LEU A 166 -3.94 -22.23 16.64
N THR A 167 -3.52 -23.45 16.95
CA THR A 167 -2.11 -23.77 17.15
C THR A 167 -1.33 -23.32 15.92
N THR A 168 -0.09 -22.91 16.13
CA THR A 168 0.93 -22.50 15.14
C THR A 168 1.28 -23.61 14.10
N HIS A 169 0.34 -24.49 13.78
CA HIS A 169 0.44 -25.60 12.83
C HIS A 169 -0.55 -25.51 11.65
N GLU A 170 -1.35 -24.45 11.54
CA GLU A 170 -2.23 -24.22 10.36
C GLU A 170 -1.81 -23.02 9.49
N ILE A 171 -0.60 -22.50 9.69
CA ILE A 171 0.09 -21.74 8.63
C ILE A 171 1.00 -22.73 7.90
N HIS A 172 0.39 -23.74 7.30
CA HIS A 172 1.10 -24.59 6.34
C HIS A 172 1.24 -23.74 5.08
N TYR A 173 2.40 -23.07 4.95
CA TYR A 173 2.91 -22.76 3.62
C TYR A 173 2.88 -24.08 2.86
N MET A 174 2.12 -24.12 1.77
CA MET A 174 2.35 -25.15 0.77
C MET A 174 3.75 -24.89 0.22
N ASP A 175 4.67 -25.77 0.59
CA ASP A 175 5.82 -26.11 -0.25
C ASP A 175 5.28 -26.29 -1.67
N SER A 176 5.48 -25.27 -2.49
CA SER A 176 5.57 -25.44 -3.93
C SER A 176 7.02 -25.20 -4.25
N ASP A 177 7.70 -26.29 -4.59
CA ASP A 177 8.98 -26.30 -5.27
C ASP A 177 8.90 -25.41 -6.52
N ILE A 178 9.12 -24.11 -6.35
CA ILE A 178 9.42 -23.20 -7.44
C ILE A 178 10.93 -23.21 -7.57
N HIS A 179 11.40 -24.03 -8.50
CA HIS A 179 12.72 -23.86 -9.09
C HIS A 179 12.89 -22.39 -9.48
N THR A 180 13.82 -21.72 -8.82
CA THR A 180 14.29 -20.38 -9.17
C THR A 180 14.90 -20.40 -10.56
N ALA A 181 14.08 -20.13 -11.59
CA ALA A 181 14.59 -19.68 -12.87
C ALA A 181 15.00 -18.21 -12.71
N ASN A 182 16.31 -17.98 -12.71
CA ASN A 182 16.93 -16.66 -12.84
C ASN A 182 16.27 -15.87 -13.98
N VAL A 183 15.60 -14.76 -13.66
CA VAL A 183 15.28 -13.71 -14.63
C VAL A 183 16.26 -12.56 -14.38
N PRO A 184 17.07 -12.15 -15.36
CA PRO A 184 18.07 -11.10 -15.16
C PRO A 184 17.41 -9.73 -14.94
N SER A 185 17.94 -8.96 -13.99
CA SER A 185 17.60 -7.56 -13.79
C SER A 185 18.10 -6.71 -14.96
N GLY A 186 17.19 -6.24 -15.82
CA GLY A 186 17.50 -5.30 -16.88
C GLY A 186 16.23 -4.79 -17.57
N GLU A 187 16.09 -3.46 -17.59
CA GLU A 187 15.17 -2.66 -18.40
C GLU A 187 13.70 -2.55 -17.95
N MET A 188 13.46 -1.59 -17.05
CA MET A 188 12.27 -0.75 -17.08
C MET A 188 12.69 0.69 -16.76
N VAL A 189 13.25 1.36 -17.77
CA VAL A 189 13.54 2.80 -17.77
C VAL A 189 13.06 3.35 -19.11
N ASP A 190 12.57 4.58 -19.09
CA ASP A 190 12.11 5.41 -20.22
C ASP A 190 10.60 5.39 -20.53
N LEU A 191 9.82 6.04 -19.67
CA LEU A 191 8.53 6.66 -20.06
C LEU A 191 8.23 7.95 -19.28
N VAL A 192 9.25 8.79 -18.99
CA VAL A 192 9.04 10.18 -18.56
C VAL A 192 10.19 11.08 -19.02
N ASP A 193 10.58 11.04 -20.30
CA ASP A 193 11.33 12.15 -20.90
C ASP A 193 11.24 12.15 -22.44
N SER A 194 10.17 12.72 -22.99
CA SER A 194 10.05 12.95 -24.44
C SER A 194 9.23 14.20 -24.76
N LYS A 195 9.30 15.22 -23.90
CA LYS A 195 8.71 16.54 -24.16
C LYS A 195 9.70 17.66 -23.92
N GLU A 196 10.94 17.51 -24.36
CA GLU A 196 11.85 18.64 -24.57
C GLU A 196 13.03 18.22 -25.45
N ASN A 197 12.82 18.12 -26.77
CA ASN A 197 13.77 18.57 -27.80
C ASN A 197 13.32 18.19 -29.22
N GLY A 198 13.04 19.23 -30.02
CA GLY A 198 13.42 19.23 -31.44
C GLY A 198 12.39 18.82 -32.48
N ILE A 199 11.43 19.69 -32.79
CA ILE A 199 10.97 19.85 -34.20
C ILE A 199 10.88 21.35 -34.52
N GLY A 200 12.01 21.91 -34.88
CA GLY A 200 12.09 23.13 -35.68
C GLY A 200 12.76 22.79 -37.02
N GLY A 201 12.04 22.95 -38.14
CA GLY A 201 12.68 23.24 -39.41
C GLY A 201 12.20 22.47 -40.65
N LYS A 202 11.53 23.25 -41.53
CA LYS A 202 11.54 23.18 -43.00
C LYS A 202 10.63 22.16 -43.71
N ARG A 203 9.54 22.69 -44.29
CA ARG A 203 9.12 22.33 -45.66
C ARG A 203 9.10 23.59 -46.51
N GLY A 204 9.88 23.56 -47.59
CA GLY A 204 9.92 24.58 -48.64
C GLY A 204 8.87 24.33 -49.72
N ASN A 205 8.70 25.39 -50.51
CA ASN A 205 7.77 25.64 -51.62
C ASN A 205 7.82 24.69 -52.85
N ASN A 206 6.80 24.92 -53.69
CA ASN A 206 6.59 24.58 -55.11
C ASN A 206 5.83 23.25 -55.34
N THR A 207 4.72 23.20 -56.07
CA THR A 207 4.15 24.03 -57.16
C THR A 207 2.63 24.01 -57.13
#